data_AF-A0A1V6RHB3-F1
#
_entry.id   AF-A0A1V6RHB3-F1
#
_cell.length_a   1.000
_cell.length_b   1.000
_cell.length_c   1.000
_cell.angle_alpha   90.00
_cell.angle_beta   90.00
_cell.angle_gamma   90.00
#
_symmetry.space_group_name_H-M   'P 1'
#
loop_
_entity.id
_entity.type
_entity.pdbx_description
1 polymer ?
#
loop_
_entity_poly.entity_id
_entity_poly.type
_entity_poly.pdbx_seq_one_letter_code
_entity_poly.pdbx_strand_id
1 'polypeptide(L)'
;MSAPVETLDASWKKALASDIAVLKLASSEGNVGFLSIFSEKTLMNLQAETSSLRQDLMAMDINTMYNNSDVYQMLSQKTTEAIQATQDEAELVNRSLEENASGPNAKNEVDWLNMLRRLVEEQKAKSNQRWDDLYNVGVTGIERLPPSMRSGAATTYMAGLSIIGAFAGKVIDVLKGFVSRISEFIIRAWDKIKEFGQSIYNWASSAGSSVKAIFGSVFSAQRLSTQSLVAQSTFSPLNLNGESAPRTLRKVLSNAALNGAGDSETIMVPAGLLRSLGEFLW
;
A
#
# COMPACT_ATOMS: atom_id res chain seq x y z
N MET A 1 -12.50 -36.56 17.75
CA MET A 1 -11.83 -35.41 18.41
C MET A 1 -12.03 -34.22 17.50
N SER A 2 -12.93 -33.30 17.85
CA SER A 2 -13.20 -32.10 17.05
C SER A 2 -12.03 -31.13 17.24
N ALA A 3 -11.46 -30.63 16.15
CA ALA A 3 -10.44 -29.59 16.21
C ALA A 3 -11.00 -28.37 17.00
N PRO A 4 -10.19 -27.71 17.84
CA PRO A 4 -10.65 -26.53 18.56
C PRO A 4 -11.12 -25.47 17.57
N VAL A 5 -12.35 -25.01 17.73
CA VAL A 5 -12.92 -23.91 16.95
C VAL A 5 -12.15 -22.65 17.33
N GLU A 6 -11.35 -22.13 16.39
CA GLU A 6 -10.59 -20.90 16.58
C GLU A 6 -11.59 -19.76 16.84
N THR A 7 -11.49 -19.13 18.01
CA THR A 7 -12.38 -18.01 18.37
C THR A 7 -12.16 -16.85 17.42
N LEU A 8 -13.22 -16.13 17.05
CA LEU A 8 -13.16 -14.94 16.18
C LEU A 8 -12.11 -13.90 16.67
N ASP A 9 -11.86 -13.85 17.99
CA ASP A 9 -10.84 -12.99 18.61
C ASP A 9 -9.38 -13.39 18.32
N ALA A 10 -9.12 -14.67 18.06
CA ALA A 10 -7.78 -15.16 17.69
C ALA A 10 -7.52 -15.03 16.18
N SER A 11 -8.58 -15.08 15.36
CA SER A 11 -8.45 -15.07 13.90
C SER A 11 -8.02 -13.71 13.36
N TRP A 12 -8.59 -12.59 13.84
CA TRP A 12 -8.23 -11.26 13.34
C TRP A 12 -6.80 -10.86 13.72
N LYS A 13 -6.33 -11.19 14.94
CA LYS A 13 -4.95 -10.90 15.36
C LYS A 13 -3.93 -11.67 14.53
N LYS A 14 -4.23 -12.93 14.24
CA LYS A 14 -3.38 -13.81 13.42
C LYS A 14 -3.35 -13.34 11.97
N ALA A 15 -4.50 -12.92 11.42
CA ALA A 15 -4.57 -12.30 10.10
C ALA A 15 -3.74 -11.00 10.04
N LEU A 16 -3.94 -10.10 11.01
CA LEU A 16 -3.18 -8.85 11.14
C LEU A 16 -1.67 -9.09 11.22
N ALA A 17 -1.24 -10.05 12.07
CA ALA A 17 0.18 -10.40 12.19
C ALA A 17 0.76 -10.97 10.90
N SER A 18 0.03 -11.88 10.24
CA SER A 18 0.42 -12.46 8.95
C SER A 18 0.55 -11.40 7.86
N ASP A 19 -0.45 -10.52 7.76
CA ASP A 19 -0.50 -9.49 6.75
C ASP A 19 0.58 -8.42 6.94
N ILE A 20 0.88 -8.04 8.19
CA ILE A 20 2.00 -7.14 8.49
C ILE A 20 3.34 -7.82 8.19
N ALA A 21 3.50 -9.11 8.49
CA ALA A 21 4.72 -9.83 8.11
C ALA A 21 4.93 -9.86 6.59
N VAL A 22 3.84 -10.02 5.83
CA VAL A 22 3.83 -9.95 4.37
C VAL A 22 4.22 -8.56 3.87
N LEU A 23 3.64 -7.49 4.43
CA LEU A 23 3.99 -6.11 4.09
C LEU A 23 5.45 -5.79 4.43
N LYS A 24 5.93 -6.26 5.59
CA LYS A 24 7.32 -6.13 6.05
C LYS A 24 8.30 -6.76 5.07
N LEU A 25 8.05 -8.02 4.69
CA LEU A 25 8.87 -8.71 3.71
C LEU A 25 8.85 -7.97 2.37
N ALA A 26 7.66 -7.71 1.82
CA ALA A 26 7.53 -7.13 0.50
C ALA A 26 8.07 -5.69 0.41
N SER A 27 7.90 -4.86 1.44
CA SER A 27 8.49 -3.52 1.46
C SER A 27 10.01 -3.57 1.57
N SER A 28 10.56 -4.43 2.44
CA SER A 28 12.02 -4.60 2.57
C SER A 28 12.65 -5.15 1.28
N GLU A 29 11.92 -5.96 0.53
CA GLU A 29 12.34 -6.45 -0.78
C GLU A 29 12.11 -5.46 -1.92
N GLY A 30 11.37 -4.37 -1.70
CA GLY A 30 10.97 -3.45 -2.77
C GLY A 30 10.07 -4.13 -3.81
N ASN A 31 9.27 -5.13 -3.42
CA ASN A 31 8.42 -5.89 -4.33
C ASN A 31 7.12 -5.12 -4.63
N VAL A 32 7.24 -4.04 -5.42
CA VAL A 32 6.14 -3.11 -5.72
C VAL A 32 4.96 -3.83 -6.39
N GLY A 33 5.22 -4.80 -7.27
CA GLY A 33 4.18 -5.57 -7.94
C GLY A 33 3.32 -6.36 -6.95
N PHE A 34 3.96 -7.05 -6.00
CA PHE A 34 3.24 -7.76 -4.94
C PHE A 34 2.48 -6.78 -4.03
N LEU A 35 3.11 -5.68 -3.59
CA LEU A 35 2.49 -4.68 -2.73
C LEU A 35 1.25 -4.06 -3.36
N SER A 36 1.28 -3.81 -4.68
CA SER A 36 0.13 -3.31 -5.44
C SER A 36 -1.04 -4.31 -5.42
N ILE A 37 -0.76 -5.58 -5.71
CA ILE A 37 -1.78 -6.65 -5.69
C ILE A 37 -2.36 -6.81 -4.27
N PHE A 38 -1.49 -6.81 -3.27
CA PHE A 38 -1.89 -6.93 -1.88
C PHE A 38 -2.79 -5.76 -1.45
N SER A 39 -2.44 -4.53 -1.81
CA SER A 39 -3.25 -3.35 -1.51
C SER A 39 -4.59 -3.39 -2.22
N GLU A 40 -4.63 -3.80 -3.49
CA GLU A 40 -5.87 -3.93 -4.25
C GLU A 40 -6.82 -4.96 -3.60
N LYS A 41 -6.30 -6.14 -3.26
CA LYS A 41 -7.08 -7.19 -2.59
C LYS A 41 -7.61 -6.72 -1.23
N THR A 42 -6.78 -6.04 -0.45
CA THR A 42 -7.17 -5.55 0.89
C THR A 42 -8.28 -4.50 0.78
N LEU A 43 -8.22 -3.62 -0.22
CA LEU A 43 -9.27 -2.64 -0.50
C LEU A 43 -10.58 -3.30 -0.96
N MET A 44 -10.52 -4.33 -1.80
CA MET A 44 -11.70 -5.10 -2.19
C MET A 44 -12.38 -5.77 -0.99
N ASN A 45 -11.59 -6.35 -0.09
CA ASN A 45 -12.10 -6.92 1.17
C ASN A 45 -12.77 -5.85 2.04
N LEU A 46 -12.12 -4.68 2.19
CA LEU A 46 -12.70 -3.57 2.94
C LEU A 46 -14.04 -3.12 2.35
N GLN A 47 -14.16 -3.01 1.03
CA GLN A 47 -15.43 -2.65 0.38
C GLN A 47 -16.56 -3.63 0.71
N ALA A 48 -16.27 -4.93 0.77
CA ALA A 48 -17.23 -5.94 1.17
C ALA A 48 -17.64 -5.79 2.65
N GLU A 49 -16.66 -5.52 3.53
CA GLU A 49 -16.88 -5.42 4.98
C GLU A 49 -17.45 -4.06 5.45
N THR A 50 -17.31 -3.01 4.66
CA THR A 50 -17.78 -1.66 5.05
C THR A 50 -19.29 -1.63 5.29
N SER A 51 -20.05 -2.47 4.57
CA SER A 51 -21.51 -2.52 4.71
C SER A 51 -21.95 -3.17 6.04
N SER A 52 -21.30 -4.25 6.46
CA SER A 52 -21.55 -4.89 7.76
C SER A 52 -21.06 -4.02 8.91
N LEU A 53 -19.86 -3.45 8.79
CA LEU A 53 -19.30 -2.55 9.80
C LEU A 53 -20.20 -1.34 10.07
N ARG A 54 -20.84 -0.79 9.02
CA ARG A 54 -21.80 0.31 9.16
C ARG A 54 -23.07 -0.11 9.87
N GLN A 55 -23.61 -1.30 9.57
CA GLN A 55 -24.79 -1.83 10.26
C GLN A 55 -24.51 -2.00 11.75
N ASP A 56 -23.33 -2.53 12.09
CA ASP A 56 -22.90 -2.69 13.48
C ASP A 56 -22.76 -1.33 14.19
N LEU A 57 -22.17 -0.33 13.54
CA LEU A 57 -22.06 1.04 14.07
C LEU A 57 -23.43 1.70 14.31
N MET A 58 -24.38 1.53 13.40
CA MET A 58 -25.73 2.11 13.51
C MET A 58 -26.60 1.44 14.57
N ALA A 59 -26.28 0.20 14.95
CA ALA A 59 -26.98 -0.55 15.97
C ALA A 59 -26.49 -0.23 17.40
N MET A 60 -25.43 0.58 17.55
CA MET A 60 -24.81 0.89 18.84
C MET A 60 -25.43 2.13 19.50
N ASP A 61 -25.34 2.18 20.83
CA ASP A 61 -25.64 3.39 21.57
C ASP A 61 -24.59 4.49 21.29
N ILE A 62 -24.99 5.74 21.52
CA ILE A 62 -24.21 6.93 21.18
C ILE A 62 -22.84 6.95 21.88
N ASN A 63 -22.75 6.51 23.14
CA ASN A 63 -21.47 6.55 23.88
C ASN A 63 -20.50 5.50 23.34
N THR A 64 -21.00 4.31 22.99
CA THR A 64 -20.19 3.27 22.33
C THR A 64 -19.72 3.74 20.95
N MET A 65 -20.57 4.45 20.20
CA MET A 65 -20.19 5.01 18.90
C MET A 65 -19.04 6.04 19.01
N TYR A 66 -19.07 6.92 20.01
CA TYR A 66 -17.97 7.89 20.25
C TYR A 66 -16.65 7.20 20.61
N ASN A 67 -16.67 6.25 21.56
CA ASN A 67 -15.47 5.50 21.94
C ASN A 67 -14.87 4.74 20.76
N ASN A 68 -15.70 4.17 19.89
CA ASN A 68 -15.23 3.51 18.69
C ASN A 68 -14.64 4.53 17.70
N SER A 69 -15.26 5.70 17.53
CA SER A 69 -14.72 6.78 16.69
C SER A 69 -13.31 7.19 17.12
N ASP A 70 -13.06 7.32 18.42
CA ASP A 70 -11.73 7.67 18.95
C ASP A 70 -10.68 6.61 18.60
N VAL A 71 -11.03 5.33 18.63
CA VAL A 71 -10.12 4.25 18.21
C VAL A 71 -9.81 4.35 16.71
N TYR A 72 -10.81 4.56 15.85
CA TYR A 72 -10.57 4.73 14.41
C TYR A 72 -9.76 6.00 14.09
N GLN A 73 -9.99 7.09 14.82
CA GLN A 73 -9.19 8.32 14.69
C GLN A 73 -7.74 8.08 15.11
N MET A 74 -7.50 7.37 16.21
CA MET A 74 -6.16 7.00 16.65
C MET A 74 -5.44 6.13 15.60
N LEU A 75 -6.11 5.11 15.06
CA LEU A 75 -5.55 4.24 14.02
C LEU A 75 -5.26 5.02 12.72
N SER A 76 -6.17 5.92 12.34
CA SER A 76 -5.98 6.81 11.19
C SER A 76 -4.78 7.72 11.37
N GLN A 77 -4.70 8.41 12.51
CA GLN A 77 -3.60 9.29 12.86
C GLN A 77 -2.26 8.56 12.81
N LYS A 78 -2.18 7.36 13.39
CA LYS A 78 -0.94 6.56 13.40
C LYS A 78 -0.53 6.11 12.01
N THR A 79 -1.49 5.83 11.14
CA THR A 79 -1.23 5.53 9.72
C THR A 79 -0.70 6.77 9.00
N THR A 80 -1.27 7.95 9.25
CA THR A 80 -0.79 9.22 8.68
C THR A 80 0.60 9.60 9.19
N GLU A 81 0.88 9.44 10.48
CA GLU A 81 2.21 9.65 11.07
C GLU A 81 3.26 8.75 10.42
N ALA A 82 2.91 7.48 10.14
CA ALA A 82 3.82 6.56 9.44
C ALA A 82 4.08 6.95 7.98
N ILE A 83 3.11 7.55 7.28
CA ILE A 83 3.33 8.14 5.95
C ILE A 83 4.33 9.29 6.05
N GLN A 84 4.13 10.20 7.01
CA GLN A 84 5.03 11.33 7.21
C GLN A 84 6.45 10.86 7.54
N ALA A 85 6.61 9.89 8.45
CA ALA A 85 7.91 9.32 8.78
C ALA A 85 8.59 8.70 7.55
N THR A 86 7.83 7.99 6.71
CA THR A 86 8.36 7.42 5.45
C THR A 86 8.78 8.52 4.47
N GLN A 87 8.02 9.61 4.40
CA GLN A 87 8.37 10.78 3.58
C GLN A 87 9.66 11.44 4.08
N ASP A 88 9.75 11.77 5.38
CA ASP A 88 10.91 12.42 5.97
C ASP A 88 12.19 11.59 5.76
N GLU A 89 12.08 10.27 5.88
CA GLU A 89 13.15 9.33 5.60
C GLU A 89 13.57 9.33 4.13
N ALA A 90 12.63 9.36 3.19
CA ALA A 90 12.91 9.41 1.77
C ALA A 90 13.51 10.77 1.36
N GLU A 91 13.09 11.87 1.99
CA GLU A 91 13.67 13.20 1.78
C GLU A 91 15.11 13.29 2.31
N LEU A 92 15.43 12.61 3.42
CA LEU A 92 16.81 12.46 3.90
C LEU A 92 17.68 11.69 2.90
N VAL A 93 17.12 10.64 2.28
CA VAL A 93 17.79 9.93 1.18
C VAL A 93 18.02 10.88 0.01
N ASN A 94 16.99 11.61 -0.44
CA ASN A 94 17.11 12.55 -1.54
C ASN A 94 18.22 13.60 -1.29
N ARG A 95 18.25 14.19 -0.10
CA ARG A 95 19.32 15.13 0.30
C ARG A 95 20.70 14.49 0.27
N SER A 96 20.84 13.25 0.75
CA SER A 96 22.11 12.52 0.70
C SER A 96 22.59 12.30 -0.74
N LEU A 97 21.66 12.05 -1.67
CA LEU A 97 21.97 11.92 -3.09
C LEU A 97 22.41 13.26 -3.69
N GLU A 98 21.72 14.36 -3.36
CA GLU A 98 22.07 15.73 -3.80
C GLU A 98 23.47 16.13 -3.32
N GLU A 99 23.77 15.92 -2.04
CA GLU A 99 25.07 16.21 -1.43
C GLU A 99 26.19 15.43 -2.14
N ASN A 100 25.99 14.14 -2.43
CA ASN A 100 26.97 13.33 -3.14
C ASN A 100 27.13 13.75 -4.61
N ALA A 101 26.05 14.16 -5.27
CA ALA A 101 26.08 14.67 -6.65
C ALA A 101 26.77 16.04 -6.77
N SER A 102 26.75 16.85 -5.71
CA SER A 102 27.51 18.11 -5.61
C SER A 102 28.96 17.92 -5.12
N GLY A 103 29.32 16.75 -4.61
CA GLY A 103 30.59 16.49 -3.96
C GLY A 103 31.75 16.14 -4.92
N PRO A 104 32.99 16.04 -4.40
CA PRO A 104 34.15 15.64 -5.19
C PRO A 104 34.03 14.21 -5.75
N ASN A 105 33.19 13.38 -5.15
CA ASN A 105 32.95 11.98 -5.54
C ASN A 105 31.80 11.83 -6.55
N ALA A 106 31.26 12.92 -7.10
CA ALA A 106 30.09 12.90 -7.98
C ALA A 106 30.22 11.98 -9.21
N LYS A 107 31.45 11.68 -9.64
CA LYS A 107 31.74 10.78 -10.77
C LYS A 107 32.31 9.43 -10.36
N ASN A 108 32.51 9.17 -9.06
CA ASN A 108 33.09 7.93 -8.59
C ASN A 108 32.01 6.85 -8.46
N GLU A 109 32.01 5.89 -9.38
CA GLU A 109 31.05 4.79 -9.41
C GLU A 109 31.07 3.92 -8.15
N VAL A 110 32.26 3.65 -7.59
CA VAL A 110 32.41 2.81 -6.39
C VAL A 110 31.80 3.51 -5.18
N ASP A 111 32.02 4.81 -5.04
CA ASP A 111 31.46 5.59 -3.93
C ASP A 111 29.93 5.66 -4.02
N TRP A 112 29.40 5.91 -5.23
CA TRP A 112 27.96 5.87 -5.49
C TRP A 112 27.33 4.52 -5.15
N LEU A 113 27.96 3.43 -5.60
CA LEU A 113 27.47 2.08 -5.36
C LEU A 113 27.44 1.75 -3.85
N ASN A 114 28.50 2.08 -3.13
CA ASN A 114 28.58 1.86 -1.68
C ASN A 114 27.55 2.69 -0.92
N MET A 115 27.39 3.97 -1.29
CA MET A 115 26.39 4.84 -0.69
C MET A 115 24.97 4.33 -0.94
N LEU A 116 24.61 4.02 -2.18
CA LEU A 116 23.27 3.55 -2.53
C LEU A 116 22.93 2.22 -1.85
N ARG A 117 23.89 1.28 -1.77
CA ARG A 117 23.70 0.03 -1.03
C ARG A 117 23.45 0.29 0.46
N ARG A 118 24.21 1.20 1.08
CA ARG A 118 23.99 1.61 2.47
C ARG A 118 22.59 2.21 2.67
N LEU A 119 22.18 3.12 1.78
CA LEU A 119 20.85 3.74 1.85
C LEU A 119 19.72 2.71 1.71
N VAL A 120 19.87 1.72 0.83
CA VAL A 120 18.91 0.61 0.71
C VAL A 120 18.80 -0.18 2.02
N GLU A 121 19.91 -0.56 2.64
CA GLU A 121 19.89 -1.31 3.90
C GLU A 121 19.35 -0.50 5.08
N GLU A 122 19.68 0.80 5.15
CA GLU A 122 19.11 1.72 6.14
C GLU A 122 17.58 1.83 6.00
N GLN A 123 17.07 1.96 4.76
CA GLN A 123 15.63 2.02 4.50
C GLN A 123 14.92 0.71 4.84
N LYS A 124 15.53 -0.45 4.56
CA LYS A 124 15.00 -1.75 5.00
C LYS A 124 14.91 -1.85 6.53
N ALA A 125 15.96 -1.43 7.23
CA ALA A 125 15.99 -1.49 8.70
C ALA A 125 14.91 -0.58 9.32
N LYS A 126 14.78 0.66 8.84
CA LYS A 126 13.73 1.59 9.30
C LYS A 126 12.34 1.08 8.96
N SER A 127 12.15 0.55 7.75
CA SER A 127 10.88 -0.08 7.36
C SER A 127 10.52 -1.24 8.29
N ASN A 128 11.49 -2.09 8.66
CA ASN A 128 11.24 -3.22 9.55
C ASN A 128 10.78 -2.77 10.95
N GLN A 129 11.43 -1.77 11.52
CA GLN A 129 11.04 -1.20 12.82
C GLN A 129 9.63 -0.59 12.76
N ARG A 130 9.33 0.17 11.70
CA ARG A 130 8.01 0.79 11.50
C ARG A 130 6.88 -0.24 11.53
N TRP A 131 7.09 -1.41 10.91
CA TRP A 131 6.07 -2.47 10.91
C TRP A 131 5.82 -3.07 12.28
N ASP A 132 6.86 -3.24 13.09
CA ASP A 132 6.74 -3.76 14.44
C ASP A 132 5.97 -2.76 15.33
N ASP A 133 6.24 -1.46 15.18
CA ASP A 133 5.51 -0.39 15.88
C ASP A 133 4.04 -0.33 15.46
N LEU A 134 3.75 -0.40 14.16
CA LEU A 134 2.39 -0.39 13.62
C LEU A 134 1.59 -1.62 14.04
N TYR A 135 2.22 -2.80 14.13
CA TYR A 135 1.57 -3.99 14.67
C TYR A 135 1.10 -3.79 16.10
N ASN A 136 1.99 -3.33 16.98
CA ASN A 136 1.69 -3.13 18.39
C ASN A 136 0.57 -2.11 18.62
N VAL A 137 0.61 -1.00 17.88
CA VAL A 137 -0.44 0.03 17.90
C VAL A 137 -1.76 -0.53 17.39
N GLY A 138 -1.75 -1.26 16.27
CA GLY A 138 -2.92 -1.87 15.67
C GLY A 138 -3.64 -2.82 16.62
N VAL A 139 -2.89 -3.78 17.18
CA VAL A 139 -3.44 -4.75 18.15
C VAL A 139 -4.03 -4.03 19.36
N THR A 140 -3.26 -3.12 19.97
CA THR A 140 -3.69 -2.40 21.18
C THR A 140 -4.93 -1.54 20.92
N GLY A 141 -5.02 -0.91 19.74
CA GLY A 141 -6.16 -0.10 19.35
C GLY A 141 -7.40 -0.94 19.10
N ILE A 142 -7.28 -1.97 18.27
CA ILE A 142 -8.41 -2.82 17.86
C ILE A 142 -8.98 -3.60 19.05
N GLU A 143 -8.15 -4.02 20.02
CA GLU A 143 -8.63 -4.70 21.23
C GLU A 143 -9.60 -3.86 22.07
N ARG A 144 -9.53 -2.53 22.00
CA ARG A 144 -10.43 -1.61 22.72
C ARG A 144 -11.85 -1.61 22.13
N LEU A 145 -12.03 -2.12 20.92
CA LEU A 145 -13.34 -2.21 20.27
C LEU A 145 -14.13 -3.43 20.78
N PRO A 146 -15.48 -3.37 20.70
CA PRO A 146 -16.33 -4.53 20.90
C PRO A 146 -15.92 -5.70 19.98
N PRO A 147 -15.99 -6.96 20.43
CA PRO A 147 -15.55 -8.12 19.64
C PRO A 147 -16.14 -8.20 18.22
N SER A 148 -17.40 -7.78 18.03
CA SER A 148 -18.07 -7.75 16.73
C SER A 148 -17.38 -6.83 15.71
N MET A 149 -16.69 -5.78 16.16
CA MET A 149 -16.09 -4.77 15.29
C MET A 149 -14.61 -5.02 14.99
N ARG A 150 -13.95 -5.89 15.75
CA ARG A 150 -12.49 -6.05 15.68
C ARG A 150 -12.01 -6.51 14.31
N SER A 151 -12.75 -7.42 13.67
CA SER A 151 -12.41 -7.89 12.32
C SER A 151 -12.47 -6.76 11.29
N GLY A 152 -13.57 -6.00 11.23
CA GLY A 152 -13.70 -4.89 10.28
C GLY A 152 -12.72 -3.75 10.56
N ALA A 153 -12.40 -3.49 11.83
CA ALA A 153 -11.36 -2.54 12.20
C ALA A 153 -9.96 -3.01 11.76
N ALA A 154 -9.64 -4.30 11.91
CA ALA A 154 -8.41 -4.88 11.42
C ALA A 154 -8.30 -4.75 9.90
N THR A 155 -9.35 -5.06 9.14
CA THR A 155 -9.39 -4.89 7.68
C THR A 155 -9.21 -3.42 7.27
N THR A 156 -9.88 -2.49 7.95
CA THR A 156 -9.73 -1.05 7.71
C THR A 156 -8.31 -0.58 7.97
N TYR A 157 -7.74 -1.00 9.11
CA TYR A 157 -6.37 -0.66 9.46
C TYR A 157 -5.38 -1.25 8.45
N MET A 158 -5.57 -2.51 8.06
CA MET A 158 -4.75 -3.18 7.04
C MET A 158 -4.81 -2.50 5.68
N ALA A 159 -5.97 -2.00 5.26
CA ALA A 159 -6.08 -1.20 4.04
C ALA A 159 -5.26 0.09 4.14
N GLY A 160 -5.24 0.75 5.30
CA GLY A 160 -4.35 1.89 5.55
C GLY A 160 -2.87 1.51 5.50
N LEU A 161 -2.51 0.38 6.13
CA LEU A 161 -1.15 -0.14 6.15
C LEU A 161 -0.63 -0.55 4.77
N SER A 162 -1.47 -1.14 3.91
CA SER A 162 -1.05 -1.56 2.57
C SER A 162 -0.61 -0.36 1.71
N ILE A 163 -1.22 0.81 1.92
CA ILE A 163 -0.83 2.07 1.26
C ILE A 163 0.57 2.51 1.72
N ILE A 164 0.87 2.44 3.02
CA ILE A 164 2.21 2.72 3.55
C ILE A 164 3.23 1.75 2.94
N GLY A 165 2.90 0.46 2.89
CA GLY A 165 3.77 -0.56 2.32
C GLY A 165 4.07 -0.31 0.85
N ALA A 166 3.07 0.05 0.05
CA ALA A 166 3.27 0.42 -1.34
C ALA A 166 4.20 1.64 -1.50
N PHE A 167 4.07 2.66 -0.64
CA PHE A 167 4.96 3.83 -0.66
C PHE A 167 6.41 3.44 -0.29
N ALA A 168 6.61 2.76 0.84
CA ALA A 168 7.95 2.32 1.28
C ALA A 168 8.61 1.41 0.24
N GLY A 169 7.83 0.51 -0.38
CA GLY A 169 8.30 -0.36 -1.45
C GLY A 169 8.80 0.40 -2.68
N LYS A 170 8.09 1.45 -3.11
CA LYS A 170 8.50 2.31 -4.24
C LYS A 170 9.84 3.00 -3.98
N VAL A 171 10.07 3.48 -2.76
CA VAL A 171 11.35 4.11 -2.37
C VAL A 171 12.50 3.10 -2.51
N ILE A 172 12.34 1.90 -1.93
CA ILE A 172 13.38 0.85 -1.99
C ILE A 172 13.60 0.37 -3.42
N ASP A 173 12.55 0.21 -4.22
CA ASP A 173 12.63 -0.21 -5.63
C ASP A 173 13.40 0.79 -6.49
N VAL A 174 13.13 2.10 -6.35
CA VAL A 174 13.89 3.14 -7.08
C VAL A 174 15.37 3.12 -6.71
N LEU A 175 15.71 3.01 -5.42
CA LEU A 175 17.10 2.94 -4.98
C LEU A 175 17.81 1.69 -5.52
N LYS A 176 17.14 0.54 -5.53
CA LYS A 176 17.65 -0.67 -6.18
C LYS A 176 17.83 -0.48 -7.69
N GLY A 177 16.91 0.24 -8.32
CA GLY A 177 17.02 0.67 -9.71
C GLY A 177 18.32 1.44 -9.97
N PHE A 178 18.62 2.44 -9.13
CA PHE A 178 19.88 3.20 -9.20
C PHE A 178 21.11 2.30 -9.03
N VAL A 179 21.08 1.36 -8.08
CA VAL A 179 22.17 0.38 -7.90
C VAL A 179 22.36 -0.50 -9.14
N SER A 180 21.27 -1.00 -9.72
CA SER A 180 21.32 -1.92 -10.86
C SER A 180 21.81 -1.27 -12.16
N ARG A 181 21.63 0.05 -12.29
CA ARG A 181 21.99 0.84 -13.47
C ARG A 181 22.93 1.98 -13.10
N ILE A 182 23.93 1.67 -12.29
CA ILE A 182 24.78 2.68 -11.66
C ILE A 182 25.46 3.61 -12.67
N SER A 183 25.98 3.07 -13.77
CA SER A 183 26.65 3.86 -14.79
C SER A 183 25.68 4.79 -15.53
N GLU A 184 24.44 4.35 -15.80
CA GLU A 184 23.38 5.20 -16.39
C GLU A 184 22.94 6.29 -15.40
N PHE A 185 22.76 5.91 -14.14
CA PHE A 185 22.37 6.81 -13.07
C PHE A 185 23.39 7.94 -12.90
N ILE A 186 24.70 7.65 -12.83
CA ILE A 186 25.74 8.68 -12.64
C ILE A 186 25.74 9.72 -13.76
N ILE A 187 25.54 9.29 -15.01
CA ILE A 187 25.49 10.20 -16.17
C ILE A 187 24.34 11.21 -16.04
N ARG A 188 23.23 10.80 -15.42
CA ARG A 188 22.01 11.60 -15.27
C ARG A 188 21.62 11.80 -13.80
N ALA A 189 22.60 11.84 -12.90
CA ALA A 189 22.34 11.76 -11.46
C ALA A 189 21.41 12.89 -11.02
N TRP A 190 21.69 14.12 -11.45
CA TRP A 190 20.87 15.28 -11.11
C TRP A 190 19.42 15.17 -11.56
N ASP A 191 19.17 14.69 -12.78
CA ASP A 191 17.81 14.52 -13.30
C ASP A 191 17.09 13.43 -12.51
N LYS A 192 17.76 12.31 -12.23
CA LYS A 192 17.20 11.18 -11.48
C LYS A 192 16.91 11.52 -10.02
N ILE A 193 17.76 12.33 -9.40
CA ILE A 193 17.57 12.82 -8.03
C ILE A 193 16.36 13.77 -7.98
N LYS A 194 16.23 14.71 -8.91
CA LYS A 194 15.05 15.60 -8.97
C LYS A 194 13.75 14.83 -9.23
N GLU A 195 13.77 13.86 -10.15
CA GLU A 195 12.64 12.96 -10.40
C GLU A 195 12.24 12.19 -9.15
N PHE A 196 13.23 11.68 -8.39
CA PHE A 196 13.00 10.99 -7.13
C PHE A 196 12.40 11.91 -6.07
N GLY A 197 12.96 13.10 -5.85
CA GLY A 197 12.43 14.12 -4.95
C GLY A 197 10.97 14.45 -5.24
N GLN A 198 10.62 14.73 -6.50
CA GLN A 198 9.24 15.01 -6.90
C GLN A 198 8.32 13.79 -6.67
N SER A 199 8.83 12.58 -6.92
CA SER A 199 8.06 11.35 -6.72
C SER A 199 7.71 11.12 -5.26
N ILE A 200 8.62 11.43 -4.32
CA ILE A 200 8.37 11.32 -2.87
C ILE A 200 7.14 12.14 -2.47
N TYR A 201 7.09 13.42 -2.85
CA TYR A 201 5.94 14.29 -2.53
C TYR A 201 4.64 13.76 -3.12
N ASN A 202 4.67 13.28 -4.37
CA ASN A 202 3.50 12.73 -5.04
C ASN A 202 2.99 11.46 -4.34
N TRP A 203 3.90 10.57 -3.95
CA TRP A 203 3.56 9.33 -3.26
C TRP A 203 3.04 9.59 -1.85
N ALA A 204 3.66 10.49 -1.08
CA ALA A 204 3.21 10.85 0.26
C ALA A 204 1.82 11.52 0.24
N SER A 205 1.59 12.46 -0.68
CA SER A 205 0.29 13.12 -0.86
C SER A 205 -0.83 12.14 -1.27
N SER A 206 -0.53 11.24 -2.21
CA SER A 206 -1.45 10.17 -2.63
C SER A 206 -1.75 9.21 -1.46
N ALA A 207 -0.72 8.80 -0.71
CA ALA A 207 -0.89 7.92 0.43
C ALA A 207 -1.75 8.57 1.53
N GLY A 208 -1.48 9.83 1.88
CA GLY A 208 -2.26 10.57 2.88
C GLY A 208 -3.73 10.73 2.49
N SER A 209 -3.98 11.05 1.22
CA SER A 209 -5.35 11.15 0.67
C SER A 209 -6.09 9.81 0.73
N SER A 210 -5.39 8.71 0.42
CA SER A 210 -5.93 7.35 0.42
C SER A 210 -6.31 6.89 1.83
N VAL A 211 -5.42 7.10 2.81
CA VAL A 211 -5.68 6.78 4.22
C VAL A 211 -6.86 7.59 4.74
N LYS A 212 -6.91 8.89 4.45
CA LYS A 212 -8.05 9.74 4.84
C LYS A 212 -9.36 9.23 4.24
N ALA A 213 -9.37 8.80 2.98
CA ALA A 213 -10.56 8.24 2.33
C ALA A 213 -10.99 6.91 2.95
N ILE A 214 -10.05 6.00 3.24
CA ILE A 214 -10.32 4.71 3.89
C ILE A 214 -11.01 4.91 5.24
N PHE A 215 -10.40 5.69 6.13
CA PHE A 215 -10.96 5.92 7.47
C PHE A 215 -12.23 6.79 7.42
N GLY A 216 -12.32 7.71 6.47
CA GLY A 216 -13.54 8.49 6.24
C GLY A 216 -14.72 7.65 5.74
N SER A 217 -14.46 6.56 5.00
CA SER A 217 -15.51 5.69 4.46
C SER A 217 -16.23 4.86 5.53
N VAL A 218 -15.58 4.59 6.67
CA VAL A 218 -16.17 3.88 7.81
C VAL A 218 -17.38 4.64 8.37
N PHE A 219 -17.26 5.97 8.44
CA PHE A 219 -18.28 6.86 9.02
C PHE A 219 -19.13 7.60 7.99
N SER A 220 -18.86 7.43 6.68
CA SER A 220 -19.60 8.08 5.61
C SER A 220 -20.34 7.07 4.71
N ALA A 221 -21.36 7.55 3.97
CA ALA A 221 -22.13 6.75 3.02
C ALA A 221 -21.42 6.57 1.65
N GLN A 222 -20.18 7.05 1.50
CA GLN A 222 -19.48 7.04 0.21
C GLN A 222 -18.85 5.67 -0.09
N ARG A 223 -18.97 5.23 -1.35
CA ARG A 223 -18.28 4.04 -1.86
C ARG A 223 -16.81 4.39 -2.13
N LEU A 224 -15.87 3.62 -1.59
CA LEU A 224 -14.46 3.65 -2.01
C LEU A 224 -14.41 3.26 -3.49
N SER A 225 -13.72 4.00 -4.37
CA SER A 225 -13.50 3.60 -5.76
C SER A 225 -12.10 2.99 -5.93
N THR A 226 -12.04 1.77 -6.42
CA THR A 226 -10.78 1.05 -6.72
C THR A 226 -10.03 1.71 -7.88
N GLN A 227 -10.73 2.29 -8.86
CA GLN A 227 -10.14 2.94 -10.03
C GLN A 227 -9.32 4.20 -9.70
N SER A 228 -9.70 4.97 -8.66
CA SER A 228 -8.95 6.15 -8.23
C SER A 228 -7.60 5.81 -7.61
N LEU A 229 -7.49 4.64 -6.98
CA LEU A 229 -6.30 4.19 -6.24
C LEU A 229 -5.38 3.37 -7.14
N VAL A 230 -5.97 2.56 -8.04
CA VAL A 230 -5.23 1.76 -9.03
C VAL A 230 -4.68 2.65 -10.15
N ALA A 231 -5.40 3.68 -10.63
CA ALA A 231 -4.83 4.63 -11.59
C ALA A 231 -3.60 5.38 -11.02
N GLN A 232 -3.52 5.55 -9.69
CA GLN A 232 -2.35 6.13 -9.00
C GLN A 232 -1.23 5.12 -8.72
N SER A 233 -1.52 3.82 -8.85
CA SER A 233 -0.51 2.74 -8.84
C SER A 233 0.13 2.51 -10.22
N THR A 234 -0.48 2.99 -11.30
CA THR A 234 -0.06 2.75 -12.70
C THR A 234 0.42 4.00 -13.47
N PHE A 235 0.65 5.15 -12.82
CA PHE A 235 1.31 6.28 -13.50
C PHE A 235 2.81 6.05 -13.69
N SER A 236 3.07 5.45 -14.86
CA SER A 236 4.19 5.60 -15.79
C SER A 236 5.57 5.06 -15.41
N PRO A 237 6.02 3.96 -16.06
CA PRO A 237 7.43 3.76 -16.30
C PRO A 237 7.95 4.89 -17.20
N LEU A 238 9.16 5.39 -16.89
CA LEU A 238 9.94 6.21 -17.81
C LEU A 238 10.03 5.49 -19.17
N ASN A 239 9.33 6.01 -20.16
CA ASN A 239 9.55 5.65 -21.55
C ASN A 239 10.86 6.30 -22.00
N LEU A 240 11.93 5.51 -22.05
CA LEU A 240 13.14 5.86 -22.77
C LEU A 240 13.38 4.76 -23.80
N ASN A 241 12.87 5.05 -24.99
CA ASN A 241 13.09 4.39 -26.28
C ASN A 241 12.44 3.02 -26.47
N GLY A 242 11.68 2.94 -27.55
CA GLY A 242 10.80 1.83 -27.88
C GLY A 242 11.56 0.52 -28.06
N GLU A 243 11.30 -0.42 -27.17
CA GLU A 243 11.35 -1.84 -27.44
C GLU A 243 10.41 -2.54 -26.44
N SER A 244 9.71 -3.54 -26.96
CA SER A 244 8.57 -4.26 -26.40
C SER A 244 8.58 -4.55 -24.89
N ALA A 245 7.45 -4.23 -24.25
CA ALA A 245 7.12 -4.61 -22.88
C ALA A 245 7.31 -6.12 -22.60
N PRO A 246 7.92 -6.52 -21.46
CA PRO A 246 7.99 -7.93 -21.09
C PRO A 246 6.63 -8.49 -20.66
N ARG A 247 6.27 -9.63 -21.25
CA ARG A 247 5.07 -10.45 -21.02
C ARG A 247 4.98 -11.02 -19.59
N THR A 248 4.74 -10.20 -18.56
CA THR A 248 4.62 -10.67 -17.17
C THR A 248 3.26 -10.38 -16.53
N LEU A 249 2.17 -10.47 -17.30
CA LEU A 249 0.80 -10.32 -16.77
C LEU A 249 -0.17 -11.46 -17.11
N ARG A 250 0.29 -12.57 -17.72
CA ARG A 250 -0.59 -13.67 -18.15
C ARG A 250 -0.50 -14.99 -17.37
N LYS A 251 0.26 -15.06 -16.27
CA LYS A 251 0.40 -16.29 -15.47
C LYS A 251 0.01 -16.18 -13.99
N VAL A 252 -0.38 -14.99 -13.50
CA VAL A 252 -0.78 -14.83 -12.08
C VAL A 252 -2.29 -15.04 -11.87
N LEU A 253 -3.10 -15.06 -12.93
CA LEU A 253 -4.56 -15.20 -12.84
C LEU A 253 -5.11 -16.63 -12.99
N SER A 254 -4.28 -17.68 -13.02
CA SER A 254 -4.80 -19.04 -13.22
C SER A 254 -5.09 -19.85 -11.95
N ASN A 255 -4.96 -19.31 -10.73
CA ASN A 255 -5.22 -20.07 -9.50
C ASN A 255 -6.18 -19.43 -8.48
N ALA A 256 -6.94 -18.40 -8.85
CA ALA A 256 -7.93 -17.77 -7.94
C ALA A 256 -9.40 -18.04 -8.33
N ALA A 257 -9.67 -18.93 -9.30
CA ALA A 257 -11.02 -19.20 -9.79
C ALA A 257 -11.35 -20.69 -9.82
N LEU A 258 -11.24 -21.38 -8.68
CA LEU A 258 -11.93 -22.66 -8.45
C LEU A 258 -12.27 -22.78 -6.96
N ASN A 259 -13.37 -22.15 -6.56
CA ASN A 259 -14.34 -22.68 -5.60
C ASN A 259 -15.45 -21.64 -5.38
N GLY A 260 -16.66 -21.99 -5.83
CA GLY A 260 -17.85 -21.15 -5.66
C GLY A 260 -18.85 -21.32 -6.80
N ALA A 261 -19.16 -22.57 -7.16
CA ALA A 261 -20.38 -22.85 -7.90
C ALA A 261 -21.58 -22.59 -6.97
N GLY A 262 -22.55 -21.81 -7.43
CA GLY A 262 -23.78 -21.52 -6.71
C GLY A 262 -24.60 -20.49 -7.49
N ASP A 263 -25.55 -20.99 -8.26
CA ASP A 263 -26.51 -20.24 -9.07
C ASP A 263 -27.24 -19.13 -8.27
N SER A 264 -27.46 -17.96 -8.88
CA SER A 264 -28.80 -17.49 -9.23
C SER A 264 -28.79 -16.08 -9.84
N GLU A 265 -29.61 -15.94 -10.89
CA GLU A 265 -30.28 -14.73 -11.38
C GLU A 265 -29.50 -13.63 -12.14
N THR A 266 -29.57 -13.82 -13.46
CA THR A 266 -29.63 -12.85 -14.55
C THR A 266 -30.23 -11.48 -14.19
N ILE A 267 -29.45 -10.41 -14.34
CA ILE A 267 -29.96 -9.06 -14.61
C ILE A 267 -29.33 -8.56 -15.90
N MET A 268 -30.17 -8.30 -16.90
CA MET A 268 -29.80 -7.75 -18.20
C MET A 268 -29.17 -6.36 -18.06
N VAL A 269 -27.99 -6.17 -18.66
CA VAL A 269 -27.40 -4.84 -18.87
C VAL A 269 -27.87 -4.32 -20.25
N PRO A 270 -28.42 -3.09 -20.35
CA PRO A 270 -28.86 -2.52 -21.62
C PRO A 270 -27.70 -2.35 -22.62
N ALA A 271 -27.97 -2.64 -23.90
CA ALA A 271 -27.04 -2.69 -25.03
C ALA A 271 -26.40 -1.34 -25.48
N GLY A 272 -26.23 -0.38 -24.57
CA GLY A 272 -25.68 0.95 -24.86
C GLY A 272 -24.19 1.13 -24.57
N LEU A 273 -23.52 0.16 -23.96
CA LEU A 273 -22.14 0.31 -23.44
C LEU A 273 -21.08 -0.54 -24.19
N LEU A 274 -21.45 -1.12 -25.34
CA LEU A 274 -20.54 -1.90 -26.20
C LEU A 274 -20.09 -1.16 -27.47
N ARG A 275 -20.35 0.14 -27.60
CA ARG A 275 -19.98 0.91 -28.80
C ARG A 275 -18.72 1.78 -28.69
N SER A 276 -18.03 1.82 -27.55
CA SER A 276 -16.78 2.61 -27.40
C SER A 276 -15.50 1.77 -27.32
N LEU A 277 -15.55 0.47 -27.62
CA LEU A 277 -14.37 -0.41 -27.65
C LEU A 277 -14.00 -0.90 -29.07
N GLY A 278 -14.70 -0.42 -30.10
CA GLY A 278 -14.50 -0.85 -31.49
C GLY A 278 -13.57 0.01 -32.35
N GLU A 279 -13.07 1.15 -31.86
CA GLU A 279 -12.30 2.10 -32.70
C GLU A 279 -10.86 2.34 -32.21
N PHE A 280 -10.32 1.48 -31.34
CA PHE A 280 -8.93 1.61 -30.85
C PHE A 280 -7.99 0.49 -31.28
N LEU A 281 -8.34 -0.24 -32.34
CA LEU A 281 -7.46 -1.22 -32.97
C LEU A 281 -7.58 -1.13 -34.50
N TRP A 282 -6.95 -0.12 -35.09
CA TRP A 282 -6.25 -0.19 -36.38
C TRP A 282 -5.11 0.83 -36.37
#